data_AF-A0A0X7BDG2-F1
#
_entry.id   AF-A0A0X7BDG2-F1
#
_cell.length_a   1.000
_cell.length_b   1.000
_cell.length_c   1.000
_cell.angle_alpha   90.00
_cell.angle_beta   90.00
_cell.angle_gamma   90.00
#
_symmetry.space_group_name_H-M   'P 1'
#
loop_
_entity.id
_entity.type
_entity.pdbx_description
1 polymer ?
#
loop_
_entity_poly.entity_id
_entity_poly.type
_entity_poly.pdbx_seq_one_letter_code
_entity_poly.pdbx_strand_id
1 'polypeptide(L)'
;MNNPAYVLKPDWQSLYNSVELLGNPEVILAKRYLKGVLGNSIQAYTNTSTVQNGLTKFGAESYVTTNGLPIKQIGGNAQYLGDDNIANTFANRDPRFSKAFGKQDYAYSDKPLTGLTSVTGYVFQLFNNPTTSGTEVTTIGQNQIDAPVFTLSEVYLNYAEACAELGTVTNADLDMSINKVRARAGIAALTTDGINATAAGVQINDAQRVTALEQISGIVSPIIWEVRRERRIEFMSWTALRKADILRWKKGDYLDTTTNPDVALGARIPALIGTSSKTKVNASGYVIPYAAGVSRAFVSPKNYLTAIPTNDISLYAAEGVELKQNSGW
;
A
#
# COMPACT_ATOMS: atom_id res chain seq x y z
N MET A 1 8.62 10.09 -20.15
CA MET A 1 10.03 9.83 -19.80
C MET A 1 10.92 11.04 -20.06
N ASN A 2 10.97 11.58 -21.29
CA ASN A 2 11.92 12.65 -21.66
C ASN A 2 11.34 14.07 -21.68
N ASN A 3 10.22 14.31 -21.00
CA ASN A 3 9.69 15.67 -20.87
C ASN A 3 10.30 16.32 -19.62
N PRO A 4 11.21 17.32 -19.77
CA PRO A 4 11.90 17.93 -18.62
C PRO A 4 10.98 18.76 -17.72
N ALA A 5 9.76 19.05 -18.14
CA ALA A 5 8.78 19.76 -17.32
C ALA A 5 8.28 18.92 -16.13
N TYR A 6 8.42 17.60 -16.17
CA TYR A 6 7.98 16.70 -15.09
C TYR A 6 9.17 16.08 -14.37
N VAL A 7 9.22 16.24 -13.05
CA VAL A 7 10.34 15.78 -12.20
C VAL A 7 9.79 15.28 -10.87
N LEU A 8 10.31 14.15 -10.38
CA LEU A 8 9.96 13.65 -9.06
C LEU A 8 10.44 14.64 -7.98
N LYS A 9 9.56 14.97 -7.03
CA LYS A 9 9.93 15.79 -5.88
C LYS A 9 10.76 14.98 -4.89
N PRO A 10 11.85 15.53 -4.32
CA PRO A 10 12.65 14.81 -3.34
C PRO A 10 11.84 14.35 -2.11
N ASP A 11 10.94 15.20 -1.62
CA ASP A 11 10.06 14.83 -0.51
C ASP A 11 8.79 14.14 -1.00
N TRP A 12 8.82 12.80 -1.01
CA TRP A 12 7.66 11.96 -1.34
C TRP A 12 6.42 12.27 -0.51
N GLN A 13 6.58 12.58 0.79
CA GLN A 13 5.45 12.81 1.69
C GLN A 13 4.68 14.08 1.31
N SER A 14 5.35 15.09 0.75
CA SER A 14 4.74 16.34 0.29
C SER A 14 3.63 16.13 -0.74
N LEU A 15 3.64 15.02 -1.49
CA LEU A 15 2.56 14.69 -2.43
C LEU A 15 1.22 14.40 -1.73
N TYR A 16 1.26 14.03 -0.45
CA TYR A 16 0.11 13.53 0.30
C TYR A 16 -0.35 14.47 1.42
N ASN A 17 0.46 15.45 1.80
CA ASN A 17 0.14 16.36 2.90
C ASN A 17 0.22 17.85 2.52
N SER A 18 0.41 18.21 1.24
CA SER A 18 0.40 19.60 0.80
C SER A 18 -1.02 20.12 0.59
N VAL A 19 -1.26 21.38 0.97
CA VAL A 19 -2.53 22.12 0.68
C VAL A 19 -2.56 22.73 -0.73
N GLU A 20 -1.45 22.63 -1.46
CA GLU A 20 -1.32 23.12 -2.82
C GLU A 20 -0.39 22.18 -3.60
N LEU A 21 -0.96 21.53 -4.62
CA LEU A 21 -0.21 20.73 -5.58
C LEU A 21 -0.09 21.39 -6.96
N LEU A 22 -0.75 22.53 -7.21
CA LEU A 22 -0.60 23.28 -8.45
C LEU A 22 0.86 23.73 -8.60
N GLY A 23 1.43 23.50 -9.79
CA GLY A 23 2.83 23.80 -10.07
C GLY A 23 3.83 22.80 -9.49
N ASN A 24 3.37 21.74 -8.81
CA ASN A 24 4.24 20.62 -8.45
C ASN A 24 4.62 19.83 -9.73
N PRO A 25 5.90 19.76 -10.12
CA PRO A 25 6.34 19.12 -11.35
C PRO A 25 6.18 17.59 -11.34
N GLU A 26 5.90 16.96 -10.20
CA GLU A 26 5.58 15.52 -10.16
C GLU A 26 4.11 15.25 -10.47
N VAL A 27 3.23 16.24 -10.28
CA VAL A 27 1.78 16.07 -10.34
C VAL A 27 1.26 16.44 -11.74
N ILE A 28 0.60 15.49 -12.39
CA ILE A 28 -0.01 15.66 -13.71
C ILE A 28 -1.47 16.12 -13.57
N LEU A 29 -2.19 15.53 -12.61
CA LEU A 29 -3.56 15.90 -12.27
C LEU A 29 -3.74 15.82 -10.75
N ALA A 30 -4.37 16.83 -10.17
CA ALA A 30 -4.77 16.84 -8.76
C ALA A 30 -6.22 17.28 -8.61
N LYS A 31 -6.87 16.76 -7.58
CA LYS A 31 -8.12 17.30 -7.05
C LYS A 31 -7.79 18.25 -5.91
N ARG A 32 -8.18 19.51 -6.08
CA ARG A 32 -7.93 20.56 -5.11
C ARG A 32 -9.02 20.64 -4.04
N TYR A 33 -8.62 20.94 -2.81
CA TYR A 33 -9.54 21.17 -1.69
C TYR A 33 -9.34 22.59 -1.15
N LEU A 34 -10.38 23.41 -1.25
CA LEU A 34 -10.32 24.83 -0.94
C LEU A 34 -11.31 25.18 0.17
N LYS A 35 -10.85 25.98 1.13
CA LYS A 35 -11.67 26.48 2.24
C LYS A 35 -12.95 27.13 1.72
N GLY A 36 -14.09 26.79 2.32
CA GLY A 36 -15.38 27.36 1.96
C GLY A 36 -15.93 26.91 0.61
N VAL A 37 -15.23 26.05 -0.12
CA VAL A 37 -15.68 25.47 -1.40
C VAL A 37 -15.88 23.96 -1.26
N LEU A 38 -14.80 23.23 -0.95
CA LEU A 38 -14.81 21.78 -0.81
C LEU A 38 -13.62 21.35 0.02
N GLY A 39 -13.86 20.77 1.20
CA GLY A 39 -12.85 20.10 2.00
C GLY A 39 -12.96 18.58 1.90
N ASN A 40 -11.95 17.89 2.43
CA ASN A 40 -11.96 16.45 2.66
C ASN A 40 -11.86 16.13 4.17
N SER A 41 -11.65 14.86 4.52
CA SER A 41 -11.68 14.40 5.92
C SER A 41 -10.47 13.53 6.30
N ILE A 42 -9.48 13.40 5.42
CA ILE A 42 -8.41 12.41 5.63
C ILE A 42 -7.56 12.74 6.86
N GLN A 43 -7.22 14.01 7.08
CA GLN A 43 -6.44 14.43 8.25
C GLN A 43 -7.26 14.30 9.53
N ALA A 44 -8.56 14.58 9.48
CA ALA A 44 -9.44 14.38 10.63
C ALA A 44 -9.44 12.89 11.05
N TYR A 45 -9.46 11.97 10.09
CA TYR A 45 -9.41 10.53 10.36
C TYR A 45 -8.04 10.01 10.79
N THR A 46 -6.93 10.68 10.46
CA THR A 46 -5.58 10.21 10.79
C THR A 46 -4.87 10.97 11.90
N ASN A 47 -5.37 12.15 12.29
CA ASN A 47 -4.71 13.04 13.25
C ASN A 47 -5.54 13.29 14.52
N THR A 48 -6.71 12.64 14.66
CA THR A 48 -7.59 12.78 15.83
C THR A 48 -7.93 11.42 16.45
N SER A 49 -8.88 11.38 17.39
CA SER A 49 -9.30 10.18 18.10
C SER A 49 -10.03 9.12 17.25
N THR A 50 -10.20 9.33 15.94
CA THR A 50 -10.74 8.29 15.07
C THR A 50 -9.82 7.08 15.04
N VAL A 51 -10.37 5.89 15.34
CA VAL A 51 -9.62 4.64 15.25
C VAL A 51 -9.26 4.38 13.80
N GLN A 52 -7.96 4.19 13.54
CA GLN A 52 -7.44 3.96 12.19
C GLN A 52 -7.51 2.48 11.80
N ASN A 53 -7.71 2.22 10.50
CA ASN A 53 -7.66 0.87 9.95
C ASN A 53 -6.23 0.30 9.87
N GLY A 54 -5.21 1.17 9.82
CA GLY A 54 -3.79 0.78 9.81
C GLY A 54 -3.32 -0.04 8.61
N LEU A 55 -2.14 -0.64 8.75
CA LEU A 55 -1.50 -1.51 7.75
C LEU A 55 -1.63 -2.98 8.15
N THR A 56 -1.79 -3.87 7.19
CA THR A 56 -1.73 -5.33 7.45
C THR A 56 -0.28 -5.81 7.55
N LYS A 57 -0.03 -6.93 8.22
CA LYS A 57 1.27 -7.62 8.23
C LYS A 57 1.78 -7.83 6.81
N PHE A 58 0.91 -8.35 5.93
CA PHE A 58 1.25 -8.52 4.51
C PHE A 58 1.65 -7.21 3.81
N GLY A 59 1.12 -6.06 4.25
CA GLY A 59 1.53 -4.72 3.81
C GLY A 59 2.89 -4.31 4.36
N ALA A 60 3.08 -4.41 5.66
CA ALA A 60 4.31 -4.06 6.36
C ALA A 60 5.51 -4.87 5.85
N GLU A 61 5.32 -6.15 5.57
CA GLU A 61 6.37 -7.05 5.08
C GLU A 61 6.78 -6.76 3.63
N SER A 62 5.97 -6.01 2.86
CA SER A 62 6.29 -5.69 1.47
C SER A 62 7.38 -4.63 1.31
N TYR A 63 7.57 -3.75 2.30
CA TYR A 63 8.64 -2.75 2.28
C TYR A 63 10.02 -3.44 2.32
N VAL A 64 10.87 -3.18 1.33
CA VAL A 64 12.23 -3.76 1.29
C VAL A 64 13.15 -3.11 2.34
N THR A 65 14.33 -3.68 2.53
CA THR A 65 15.43 -2.98 3.23
C THR A 65 16.13 -1.99 2.29
N THR A 66 16.99 -1.11 2.80
CA THR A 66 17.64 -0.05 1.99
C THR A 66 18.54 -0.59 0.88
N ASN A 67 19.11 -1.79 1.04
CA ASN A 67 19.80 -2.54 -0.02
C ASN A 67 18.86 -3.06 -1.14
N GLY A 68 17.55 -2.81 -1.05
CA GLY A 68 16.56 -3.22 -2.04
C GLY A 68 16.11 -4.68 -1.95
N LEU A 69 16.59 -5.45 -0.97
CA LEU A 69 16.23 -6.86 -0.79
C LEU A 69 14.95 -7.02 0.05
N PRO A 70 14.13 -8.05 -0.22
CA PRO A 70 12.98 -8.37 0.61
C PRO A 70 13.41 -8.88 1.99
N ILE A 71 12.55 -8.72 3.00
CA ILE A 71 12.84 -9.18 4.37
C ILE A 71 12.88 -10.73 4.47
N LYS A 72 12.24 -11.44 3.53
CA LYS A 72 12.25 -12.91 3.43
C LYS A 72 13.13 -13.42 2.29
N GLN A 73 14.20 -12.67 1.96
CA GLN A 73 15.20 -13.08 0.99
C GLN A 73 15.77 -14.47 1.34
N ILE A 74 15.69 -15.41 0.40
CA ILE A 74 16.36 -16.71 0.52
C ILE A 74 17.88 -16.48 0.45
N GLY A 75 18.60 -17.10 1.39
CA GLY A 75 20.03 -16.81 1.63
C GLY A 75 20.27 -15.71 2.67
N GLY A 76 19.21 -15.05 3.15
CA GLY A 76 19.24 -14.08 4.24
C GLY A 76 19.35 -12.63 3.80
N ASN A 77 18.97 -11.73 4.70
CA ASN A 77 19.08 -10.28 4.53
C ASN A 77 19.48 -9.65 5.87
N ALA A 78 20.77 -9.37 6.04
CA ALA A 78 21.32 -8.87 7.29
C ALA A 78 20.81 -7.48 7.71
N GLN A 79 20.21 -6.72 6.79
CA GLN A 79 19.62 -5.42 7.12
C GLN A 79 18.28 -5.54 7.86
N TYR A 80 17.58 -6.67 7.71
CA TYR A 80 16.31 -6.89 8.40
C TYR A 80 16.56 -7.36 9.83
N LEU A 81 16.20 -6.54 10.81
CA LEU A 81 16.45 -6.79 12.23
C LEU A 81 15.29 -7.53 12.94
N GLY A 82 14.33 -8.04 12.18
CA GLY A 82 13.12 -8.67 12.72
C GLY A 82 12.01 -7.67 13.08
N ASP A 83 10.94 -8.20 13.67
CA ASP A 83 9.74 -7.44 14.05
C ASP A 83 9.38 -7.57 15.54
N ASP A 84 10.32 -8.01 16.39
CA ASP A 84 10.12 -8.17 17.84
C ASP A 84 9.72 -6.86 18.54
N ASN A 85 10.12 -5.72 17.97
CA ASN A 85 9.77 -4.39 18.45
C ASN A 85 9.68 -3.40 17.28
N ILE A 86 9.13 -2.22 17.53
CA ILE A 86 8.93 -1.20 16.48
C ILE A 86 10.25 -0.66 15.92
N ALA A 87 11.28 -0.50 16.76
CA ALA A 87 12.57 0.01 16.30
C ALA A 87 13.18 -0.93 15.26
N ASN A 88 13.20 -2.24 15.53
CA ASN A 88 13.67 -3.26 14.58
C ASN A 88 12.78 -3.32 13.32
N THR A 89 11.45 -3.23 13.51
CA THR A 89 10.49 -3.30 12.39
C THR A 89 10.74 -2.23 11.33
N PHE A 90 11.14 -1.02 11.75
CA PHE A 90 11.41 0.11 10.86
C PHE A 90 12.91 0.33 10.57
N ALA A 91 13.82 -0.36 11.25
CA ALA A 91 15.26 -0.22 11.05
C ALA A 91 15.70 -0.72 9.67
N ASN A 92 16.52 0.07 8.98
CA ASN A 92 17.06 -0.21 7.64
C ASN A 92 15.98 -0.56 6.59
N ARG A 93 14.73 -0.17 6.83
CA ARG A 93 13.63 -0.35 5.87
C ARG A 93 13.55 0.81 4.91
N ASP A 94 12.79 0.61 3.85
CA ASP A 94 12.37 1.66 2.94
C ASP A 94 11.87 2.90 3.70
N PRO A 95 12.49 4.08 3.49
CA PRO A 95 12.09 5.31 4.20
C PRO A 95 10.62 5.69 4.04
N ARG A 96 9.97 5.30 2.92
CA ARG A 96 8.53 5.51 2.72
C ARG A 96 7.69 4.79 3.78
N PHE A 97 8.18 3.68 4.35
CA PHE A 97 7.49 3.00 5.44
C PHE A 97 7.32 3.92 6.65
N SER A 98 8.41 4.56 7.08
CA SER A 98 8.41 5.49 8.23
C SER A 98 7.82 6.88 7.93
N LYS A 99 7.67 7.25 6.65
CA LYS A 99 6.90 8.43 6.24
C LYS A 99 5.40 8.14 6.23
N ALA A 100 5.01 6.93 5.85
CA ALA A 100 3.61 6.53 5.78
C ALA A 100 3.03 6.17 7.16
N PHE A 101 3.83 5.51 8.00
CA PHE A 101 3.41 4.98 9.30
C PHE A 101 4.36 5.41 10.42
N GLY A 102 3.80 5.61 11.61
CA GLY A 102 4.56 6.04 12.79
C GLY A 102 5.56 4.98 13.25
N LYS A 103 6.82 5.40 13.42
CA LYS A 103 7.92 4.57 13.93
C LYS A 103 8.23 4.76 15.43
N GLN A 104 7.51 5.67 16.09
CA GLN A 104 7.74 5.99 17.50
C GLN A 104 7.26 4.87 18.42
N ASP A 105 6.01 4.44 18.23
CA ASP A 105 5.42 3.34 18.97
C ASP A 105 4.22 2.76 18.20
N TYR A 106 3.84 1.52 18.50
CA TYR A 106 2.57 0.97 18.06
C TYR A 106 1.44 1.57 18.89
N ALA A 107 0.30 1.82 18.26
CA ALA A 107 -0.88 2.33 18.95
C ALA A 107 -2.11 1.47 18.68
N TYR A 108 -2.82 1.15 19.76
CA TYR A 108 -4.00 0.28 19.75
C TYR A 108 -4.94 0.71 20.89
N SER A 109 -6.11 0.09 20.99
CA SER A 109 -7.19 0.51 21.90
C SER A 109 -6.76 0.74 23.35
N ASP A 110 -5.79 -0.03 23.84
CA ASP A 110 -5.32 0.00 25.22
C ASP A 110 -4.00 0.78 25.39
N LYS A 111 -3.44 1.29 24.29
CA LYS A 111 -2.20 2.07 24.23
C LYS A 111 -2.33 3.15 23.15
N PRO A 112 -3.05 4.25 23.41
CA PRO A 112 -3.12 5.36 22.47
C PRO A 112 -1.78 6.10 22.38
N LEU A 113 -1.39 6.49 21.16
CA LEU A 113 -0.23 7.35 20.90
C LEU A 113 -0.73 8.75 20.59
N THR A 114 -0.63 9.67 21.56
CA THR A 114 -1.14 11.05 21.42
C THR A 114 -2.62 11.07 21.02
N GLY A 115 -3.41 10.16 21.60
CA GLY A 115 -4.85 10.01 21.29
C GLY A 115 -5.16 9.21 20.02
N LEU A 116 -4.16 8.84 19.22
CA LEU A 116 -4.34 8.00 18.04
C LEU A 116 -4.34 6.52 18.41
N THR A 117 -5.16 5.73 17.73
CA THR A 117 -5.19 4.27 17.85
C THR A 117 -5.36 3.63 16.47
N SER A 118 -4.89 2.39 16.32
CA SER A 118 -5.04 1.61 15.10
C SER A 118 -5.51 0.19 15.42
N VAL A 119 -6.44 -0.34 14.63
CA VAL A 119 -6.90 -1.73 14.79
C VAL A 119 -5.81 -2.76 14.46
N THR A 120 -4.76 -2.37 13.74
CA THR A 120 -3.62 -3.24 13.42
C THR A 120 -2.35 -2.89 14.18
N GLY A 121 -2.35 -1.85 15.03
CA GLY A 121 -1.16 -1.35 15.71
C GLY A 121 -0.30 -0.37 14.88
N TYR A 122 -0.38 -0.40 13.54
CA TYR A 122 0.30 0.55 12.67
C TYR A 122 -0.54 1.82 12.50
N VAL A 123 0.00 2.97 12.91
CA VAL A 123 -0.65 4.28 12.82
C VAL A 123 -0.21 5.00 11.56
N PHE A 124 -1.13 5.45 10.71
CA PHE A 124 -0.86 6.32 9.57
C PHE A 124 -0.39 7.69 10.04
N GLN A 125 0.65 8.20 9.38
CA GLN A 125 1.16 9.57 9.57
C GLN A 125 1.37 10.29 8.23
N LEU A 126 1.15 9.62 7.10
CA LEU A 126 1.40 10.14 5.76
C LEU A 126 0.78 11.53 5.51
N PHE A 127 -0.48 11.68 5.89
CA PHE A 127 -1.31 12.86 5.62
C PHE A 127 -1.12 13.99 6.65
N ASN A 128 -0.28 13.77 7.66
CA ASN A 128 -0.04 14.79 8.66
C ASN A 128 0.77 15.94 8.04
N ASN A 129 0.19 17.15 8.06
CA ASN A 129 0.89 18.36 7.68
C ASN A 129 1.22 19.14 8.97
N PRO A 130 2.50 19.17 9.40
CA PRO A 130 2.87 19.82 10.65
C PRO A 130 2.73 21.34 10.61
N THR A 131 2.56 21.94 9.43
CA THR A 131 2.41 23.39 9.26
C THR A 131 0.95 23.85 9.36
N THR A 132 0.00 22.92 9.39
CA THR A 132 -1.44 23.21 9.45
C THR A 132 -1.98 22.84 10.84
N SER A 133 -2.87 23.66 11.39
CA SER A 133 -3.52 23.41 12.67
C SER A 133 -4.97 23.92 12.66
N GLY A 134 -5.72 23.62 13.71
CA GLY A 134 -7.11 24.06 13.85
C GLY A 134 -8.11 23.12 13.17
N THR A 135 -9.31 23.64 12.90
CA THR A 135 -10.45 22.85 12.40
C THR A 135 -10.20 22.26 11.01
N GLU A 136 -9.36 22.90 10.21
CA GLU A 136 -8.93 22.41 8.88
C GLU A 136 -8.10 21.12 8.97
N VAL A 137 -7.64 20.70 10.15
CA VAL A 137 -6.97 19.41 10.36
C VAL A 137 -7.88 18.44 11.10
N THR A 138 -8.63 18.93 12.09
CA THR A 138 -9.34 18.06 13.06
C THR A 138 -10.81 17.83 12.73
N THR A 139 -11.40 18.60 11.80
CA THR A 139 -12.84 18.55 11.51
C THR A 139 -13.11 17.89 10.16
N ILE A 140 -13.99 16.87 10.17
CA ILE A 140 -14.45 16.16 8.98
C ILE A 140 -15.06 17.16 7.98
N GLY A 141 -14.69 17.05 6.71
CA GLY A 141 -15.16 17.91 5.62
C GLY A 141 -14.47 19.27 5.52
N GLN A 142 -13.51 19.58 6.40
CA GLN A 142 -12.75 20.84 6.38
C GLN A 142 -11.29 20.67 5.97
N ASN A 143 -10.78 19.46 5.72
CA ASN A 143 -9.37 19.30 5.36
C ASN A 143 -9.06 19.84 3.96
N GLN A 144 -7.89 20.48 3.83
CA GLN A 144 -7.49 21.22 2.63
C GLN A 144 -6.30 20.60 1.89
N ILE A 145 -5.77 19.48 2.36
CA ILE A 145 -4.69 18.82 1.63
C ILE A 145 -5.20 18.33 0.28
N ASP A 146 -4.51 18.71 -0.78
CA ASP A 146 -4.83 18.35 -2.16
C ASP A 146 -4.62 16.85 -2.37
N ALA A 147 -5.44 16.24 -3.23
CA ALA A 147 -5.30 14.83 -3.59
C ALA A 147 -4.65 14.71 -4.97
N PRO A 148 -3.43 14.13 -5.08
CA PRO A 148 -2.88 13.76 -6.37
C PRO A 148 -3.77 12.67 -7.01
N VAL A 149 -4.02 12.81 -8.31
CA VAL A 149 -4.81 11.85 -9.11
C VAL A 149 -3.92 11.11 -10.09
N PHE A 150 -3.04 11.84 -10.80
CA PHE A 150 -2.00 11.27 -11.66
C PHE A 150 -0.65 11.90 -11.33
N THR A 151 0.36 11.05 -11.16
CA THR A 151 1.74 11.48 -10.84
C THR A 151 2.74 10.86 -11.80
N LEU A 152 3.91 11.50 -11.91
CA LEU A 152 5.02 10.98 -12.70
C LEU A 152 5.53 9.62 -12.17
N SER A 153 5.48 9.39 -10.86
CA SER A 153 5.83 8.08 -10.28
C SER A 153 4.94 6.95 -10.83
N GLU A 154 3.66 7.22 -11.07
CA GLU A 154 2.74 6.25 -11.66
C GLU A 154 3.10 5.97 -13.12
N VAL A 155 3.44 7.02 -13.89
CA VAL A 155 3.88 6.87 -15.30
C VAL A 155 5.14 6.00 -15.38
N TYR A 156 6.12 6.23 -14.50
CA TYR A 156 7.32 5.41 -14.43
C TYR A 156 7.01 3.95 -14.10
N LEU A 157 6.16 3.69 -13.11
CA LEU A 157 5.84 2.32 -12.72
C LEU A 157 4.96 1.61 -13.75
N ASN A 158 4.07 2.32 -14.44
CA ASN A 158 3.30 1.79 -15.58
C ASN A 158 4.22 1.38 -16.74
N TYR A 159 5.23 2.19 -17.06
CA TYR A 159 6.22 1.86 -18.09
C TYR A 159 7.03 0.62 -17.70
N ALA A 160 7.57 0.58 -16.48
CA ALA A 160 8.34 -0.56 -15.99
C ALA A 160 7.53 -1.86 -16.04
N GLU A 161 6.25 -1.79 -15.64
CA GLU A 161 5.35 -2.95 -15.67
C GLU A 161 5.08 -3.40 -17.10
N ALA A 162 4.78 -2.48 -18.03
CA ALA A 162 4.55 -2.83 -19.42
C ALA A 162 5.77 -3.52 -20.06
N CYS A 163 6.98 -3.01 -19.84
CA CYS A 163 8.21 -3.63 -20.34
C CYS A 163 8.44 -5.02 -19.75
N ALA A 164 8.17 -5.21 -18.45
CA ALA A 164 8.33 -6.48 -17.77
C ALA A 164 7.31 -7.53 -18.25
N GLU A 165 6.05 -7.13 -18.44
CA GLU A 165 4.97 -8.00 -18.95
C GLU A 165 5.18 -8.37 -20.43
N LEU A 166 5.80 -7.50 -21.24
CA LEU A 166 6.21 -7.81 -22.62
C LEU A 166 7.40 -8.78 -22.70
N GLY A 167 8.12 -9.01 -21.60
CA GLY A 167 9.33 -9.83 -21.57
C GLY A 167 10.54 -9.19 -22.25
N THR A 168 10.50 -7.87 -22.49
CA THR A 168 11.57 -7.12 -23.18
C THR A 168 12.28 -6.12 -22.27
N VAL A 169 12.08 -6.21 -20.96
CA VAL A 169 12.65 -5.28 -19.99
C VAL A 169 14.18 -5.34 -19.98
N THR A 170 14.81 -4.18 -20.06
CA THR A 170 16.26 -4.02 -20.00
C THR A 170 16.67 -3.17 -18.79
N ASN A 171 17.96 -3.16 -18.43
CA ASN A 171 18.47 -2.24 -17.41
C ASN A 171 18.24 -0.77 -17.79
N ALA A 172 18.29 -0.42 -19.07
CA ALA A 172 17.99 0.93 -19.54
C ALA A 172 16.53 1.32 -19.24
N ASP A 173 15.58 0.39 -19.43
CA ASP A 173 14.18 0.60 -19.08
C ASP A 173 14.00 0.83 -17.58
N LEU A 174 14.66 0.01 -16.74
CA LEU A 174 14.61 0.16 -15.29
C LEU A 174 15.19 1.52 -14.85
N ASP A 175 16.32 1.92 -15.41
CA ASP A 175 17.03 3.17 -15.10
C ASP A 175 16.23 4.44 -15.45
N MET A 176 15.49 4.40 -16.55
CA MET A 176 14.63 5.52 -16.92
C MET A 176 13.31 5.54 -16.15
N SER A 177 12.89 4.43 -15.53
CA SER A 177 11.58 4.26 -14.90
C SER A 177 11.65 3.98 -13.38
N ILE A 178 11.53 2.72 -12.96
CA ILE A 178 11.44 2.28 -11.56
C ILE A 178 12.64 2.76 -10.72
N ASN A 179 13.84 2.80 -11.29
CA ASN A 179 15.03 3.27 -10.57
C ASN A 179 14.99 4.76 -10.27
N LYS A 180 14.20 5.58 -11.00
CA LYS A 180 13.95 6.98 -10.60
C LYS A 180 13.16 7.05 -9.29
N VAL A 181 12.16 6.17 -9.13
CA VAL A 181 11.33 6.07 -7.92
C VAL A 181 12.17 5.54 -6.75
N ARG A 182 12.96 4.47 -6.97
CA ARG A 182 13.86 3.89 -5.97
C ARG A 182 14.96 4.85 -5.53
N ALA A 183 15.57 5.57 -6.47
CA ALA A 183 16.59 6.58 -6.16
C ALA A 183 16.04 7.70 -5.27
N ARG A 184 14.83 8.21 -5.56
CA ARG A 184 14.16 9.19 -4.67
C ARG A 184 13.94 8.61 -3.26
N ALA A 185 13.55 7.34 -3.17
CA ALA A 185 13.32 6.68 -1.90
C ALA A 185 14.62 6.29 -1.16
N GLY A 186 15.81 6.44 -1.78
CA GLY A 186 17.08 6.01 -1.20
C GLY A 186 17.23 4.48 -1.17
N ILE A 187 16.58 3.78 -2.09
CA ILE A 187 16.64 2.32 -2.22
C ILE A 187 17.61 1.95 -3.35
N ALA A 188 18.39 0.88 -3.16
CA ALA A 188 19.31 0.38 -4.17
C ALA A 188 18.60 0.12 -5.51
N ALA A 189 19.26 0.51 -6.61
CA ALA A 189 18.75 0.31 -7.96
C ALA A 189 18.48 -1.18 -8.25
N LEU A 190 17.45 -1.41 -9.05
CA LEU A 190 17.09 -2.72 -9.58
C LEU A 190 17.79 -2.94 -10.92
N THR A 191 18.36 -4.12 -11.12
CA THR A 191 18.86 -4.58 -12.42
C THR A 191 18.21 -5.91 -12.80
N THR A 192 18.29 -6.26 -14.08
CA THR A 192 17.72 -7.49 -14.64
C THR A 192 18.61 -8.11 -15.71
N ASP A 193 18.52 -9.43 -15.84
CA ASP A 193 19.03 -10.24 -16.96
C ASP A 193 17.92 -10.55 -18.00
N GLY A 194 16.75 -9.92 -17.85
CA GLY A 194 15.54 -10.14 -18.65
C GLY A 194 14.48 -11.01 -17.94
N ILE A 195 14.86 -11.76 -16.90
CA ILE A 195 13.95 -12.67 -16.16
C ILE A 195 14.03 -12.40 -14.66
N ASN A 196 15.25 -12.38 -14.14
CA ASN A 196 15.55 -12.20 -12.73
C ASN A 196 15.68 -10.71 -12.40
N ALA A 197 15.45 -10.40 -11.12
CA ALA A 197 15.71 -9.09 -10.56
C ALA A 197 16.90 -9.18 -9.59
N THR A 198 17.76 -8.17 -9.61
CA THR A 198 18.95 -8.07 -8.77
C THR A 198 18.98 -6.69 -8.12
N ALA A 199 19.33 -6.64 -6.84
CA ALA A 199 19.58 -5.37 -6.13
C ALA A 199 20.84 -5.52 -5.28
N ALA A 200 21.65 -4.46 -5.22
CA ALA A 200 22.91 -4.45 -4.47
C ALA A 200 23.84 -5.67 -4.78
N GLY A 201 23.85 -6.13 -6.03
CA GLY A 201 24.64 -7.29 -6.48
C GLY A 201 24.10 -8.66 -6.06
N VAL A 202 22.93 -8.72 -5.43
CA VAL A 202 22.28 -9.97 -5.00
C VAL A 202 21.02 -10.20 -5.81
N GLN A 203 20.92 -11.38 -6.44
CA GLN A 203 19.70 -11.80 -7.11
C GLN A 203 18.57 -11.95 -6.08
N ILE A 204 17.49 -11.21 -6.31
CA ILE A 204 16.34 -11.21 -5.42
C ILE A 204 15.61 -12.54 -5.53
N ASN A 205 15.38 -13.15 -4.38
CA ASN A 205 14.63 -14.39 -4.26
C ASN A 205 13.77 -14.31 -2.99
N ASP A 206 12.59 -13.70 -3.14
CA ASP A 206 11.61 -13.61 -2.05
C ASP A 206 10.85 -14.94 -1.89
N ALA A 207 10.93 -15.55 -0.71
CA ALA A 207 10.12 -16.71 -0.38
C ALA A 207 8.61 -16.45 -0.56
N GLN A 208 8.13 -15.21 -0.36
CA GLN A 208 6.72 -14.84 -0.55
C GLN A 208 6.22 -15.07 -1.99
N ARG A 209 7.07 -14.85 -3.00
CA ARG A 209 6.74 -14.99 -4.43
C ARG A 209 6.43 -16.43 -4.85
N VAL A 210 6.94 -17.40 -4.11
CA VAL A 210 6.78 -18.83 -4.43
C VAL A 210 5.90 -19.55 -3.42
N THR A 211 5.24 -18.83 -2.52
CA THR A 211 4.27 -19.40 -1.59
C THR A 211 3.06 -19.99 -2.32
N ALA A 212 2.29 -20.82 -1.61
CA ALA A 212 1.06 -21.44 -2.12
C ALA A 212 0.07 -20.44 -2.74
N LEU A 213 0.13 -19.15 -2.38
CA LEU A 213 -0.67 -18.07 -2.97
C LEU A 213 -0.45 -17.95 -4.48
N GLU A 214 0.80 -17.97 -4.92
CA GLU A 214 1.15 -17.75 -6.33
C GLU A 214 0.87 -18.97 -7.22
N GLN A 215 0.63 -20.13 -6.62
CA GLN A 215 0.20 -21.34 -7.32
C GLN A 215 -1.30 -21.34 -7.64
N ILE A 216 -2.11 -20.50 -6.96
CA ILE A 216 -3.57 -20.45 -7.16
C ILE A 216 -3.94 -19.70 -8.44
N SER A 217 -3.29 -18.55 -8.67
CA SER A 217 -3.58 -17.64 -9.79
C SER A 217 -2.44 -17.51 -10.80
N GLY A 218 -1.43 -18.38 -10.72
CA GLY A 218 -0.32 -18.51 -11.69
C GLY A 218 0.96 -17.79 -11.27
N ILE A 219 2.11 -18.44 -11.46
CA ILE A 219 3.41 -17.93 -10.98
C ILE A 219 3.75 -16.57 -11.61
N VAL A 220 4.14 -15.61 -10.77
CA VAL A 220 4.66 -14.31 -11.20
C VAL A 220 6.18 -14.37 -11.39
N SER A 221 6.68 -13.85 -12.52
CA SER A 221 8.12 -13.80 -12.79
C SER A 221 8.85 -12.94 -11.75
N PRO A 222 10.14 -13.20 -11.47
CA PRO A 222 10.87 -12.42 -10.47
C PRO A 222 10.87 -10.91 -10.74
N ILE A 223 11.09 -10.50 -11.99
CA ILE A 223 11.11 -9.07 -12.34
C ILE A 223 9.72 -8.41 -12.20
N ILE A 224 8.65 -9.08 -12.64
CA ILE A 224 7.29 -8.55 -12.49
C ILE A 224 6.93 -8.44 -11.00
N TRP A 225 7.33 -9.41 -10.18
CA TRP A 225 7.08 -9.38 -8.73
C TRP A 225 7.69 -8.15 -8.06
N GLU A 226 8.92 -7.79 -8.40
CA GLU A 226 9.57 -6.60 -7.85
C GLU A 226 8.98 -5.28 -8.39
N VAL A 227 8.58 -5.23 -9.66
CA VAL A 227 7.85 -4.07 -10.20
C VAL A 227 6.52 -3.86 -9.48
N ARG A 228 5.75 -4.94 -9.28
CA ARG A 228 4.47 -4.91 -8.55
C ARG A 228 4.66 -4.56 -7.07
N ARG A 229 5.75 -5.01 -6.45
CA ARG A 229 6.12 -4.63 -5.07
C ARG A 229 6.41 -3.14 -4.97
N GLU A 230 7.23 -2.59 -5.87
CA GLU A 230 7.56 -1.17 -5.88
C GLU A 230 6.30 -0.32 -6.08
N ARG A 231 5.41 -0.73 -7.00
CA ARG A 231 4.10 -0.09 -7.19
C ARG A 231 3.26 -0.10 -5.92
N ARG A 232 3.21 -1.24 -5.22
CA ARG A 232 2.51 -1.36 -3.95
C ARG A 232 3.08 -0.42 -2.88
N ILE A 233 4.40 -0.34 -2.74
CA ILE A 233 5.07 0.50 -1.74
C ILE A 233 4.81 1.98 -2.04
N GLU A 234 4.98 2.37 -3.29
CA GLU A 234 4.84 3.76 -3.75
C GLU A 234 3.43 4.29 -3.52
N PHE A 235 2.41 3.44 -3.71
CA PHE A 235 0.99 3.80 -3.59
C PHE A 235 0.27 3.11 -2.44
N MET A 236 0.98 2.68 -1.39
CA MET A 236 0.43 1.85 -0.30
C MET A 236 -0.81 2.47 0.37
N SER A 237 -0.88 3.80 0.43
CA SER A 237 -1.99 4.54 1.01
C SER A 237 -3.18 4.77 0.06
N TRP A 238 -3.03 4.50 -1.24
CA TRP A 238 -4.09 4.63 -2.24
C TRP A 238 -4.84 3.31 -2.38
N THR A 239 -5.76 3.07 -1.45
CA THR A 239 -6.53 1.82 -1.36
C THR A 239 -7.27 1.44 -2.65
N ALA A 240 -7.74 2.45 -3.40
CA ALA A 240 -8.38 2.25 -4.70
C ALA A 240 -7.42 1.68 -5.75
N LEU A 241 -6.18 2.20 -5.83
CA LEU A 241 -5.15 1.64 -6.73
C LEU A 241 -4.78 0.23 -6.34
N ARG A 242 -4.56 -0.05 -5.05
CA ARG A 242 -4.21 -1.41 -4.60
C ARG A 242 -5.28 -2.42 -4.96
N LYS A 243 -6.56 -2.06 -4.79
CA LYS A 243 -7.68 -2.92 -5.23
C LYS A 243 -7.65 -3.12 -6.75
N ALA A 244 -7.56 -2.03 -7.52
CA ALA A 244 -7.52 -2.12 -8.98
C ALA A 244 -6.35 -2.99 -9.50
N ASP A 245 -5.16 -2.83 -8.91
CA ASP A 245 -3.97 -3.60 -9.22
C ASP A 245 -4.16 -5.10 -8.97
N ILE A 246 -4.66 -5.47 -7.79
CA ILE A 246 -4.93 -6.89 -7.48
C ILE A 246 -5.93 -7.50 -8.46
N LEU A 247 -7.00 -6.77 -8.81
CA LEU A 247 -8.02 -7.28 -9.71
C LEU A 247 -7.52 -7.42 -11.15
N ARG A 248 -6.81 -6.41 -11.69
CA ARG A 248 -6.27 -6.45 -13.06
C ARG A 248 -5.16 -7.49 -13.23
N TRP A 249 -4.38 -7.74 -12.17
CA TRP A 249 -3.39 -8.81 -12.14
C TRP A 249 -3.99 -10.21 -11.95
N LYS A 250 -5.31 -10.30 -11.71
CA LYS A 250 -6.00 -11.54 -11.36
C LYS A 250 -5.40 -12.23 -10.13
N LYS A 251 -5.04 -11.43 -9.11
CA LYS A 251 -4.44 -11.89 -7.84
C LYS A 251 -5.38 -11.77 -6.64
N GLY A 252 -6.68 -11.92 -6.86
CA GLY A 252 -7.71 -11.78 -5.82
C GLY A 252 -7.52 -12.72 -4.63
N ASP A 253 -6.89 -13.87 -4.85
CA ASP A 253 -6.50 -14.84 -3.82
C ASP A 253 -5.57 -14.25 -2.75
N TYR A 254 -4.82 -13.18 -3.05
CA TYR A 254 -4.03 -12.50 -2.02
C TYR A 254 -4.89 -11.82 -0.96
N LEU A 255 -6.16 -11.52 -1.24
CA LEU A 255 -7.10 -10.91 -0.30
C LEU A 255 -7.84 -11.96 0.54
N ASP A 256 -7.72 -13.24 0.20
CA ASP A 256 -8.41 -14.33 0.88
C ASP A 256 -7.69 -14.66 2.18
N THR A 257 -8.38 -14.57 3.31
CA THR A 257 -7.79 -14.78 4.64
C THR A 257 -7.55 -16.24 4.96
N THR A 258 -8.12 -17.16 4.19
CA THR A 258 -7.97 -18.61 4.36
C THR A 258 -6.65 -19.07 3.77
N THR A 259 -6.31 -18.59 2.57
CA THR A 259 -5.06 -18.92 1.88
C THR A 259 -3.94 -17.96 2.30
N ASN A 260 -4.26 -16.68 2.56
CA ASN A 260 -3.33 -15.65 2.99
C ASN A 260 -3.71 -15.07 4.37
N PRO A 261 -3.44 -15.76 5.49
CA PRO A 261 -3.79 -15.25 6.82
C PRO A 261 -3.11 -13.92 7.16
N ASP A 262 -1.95 -13.62 6.57
CA ASP A 262 -1.19 -12.38 6.83
C ASP A 262 -1.93 -11.09 6.41
N VAL A 263 -2.91 -11.16 5.50
CA VAL A 263 -3.75 -9.98 5.17
C VAL A 263 -4.80 -9.68 6.24
N ALA A 264 -5.03 -10.60 7.17
CA ALA A 264 -5.89 -10.40 8.33
C ALA A 264 -5.11 -10.15 9.62
N LEU A 265 -3.79 -9.99 9.58
CA LEU A 265 -2.95 -9.71 10.74
C LEU A 265 -2.41 -8.28 10.72
N GLY A 266 -2.09 -7.75 11.91
CA GLY A 266 -1.45 -6.46 12.11
C GLY A 266 0.00 -6.56 12.58
N ALA A 267 0.47 -5.53 13.28
CA ALA A 267 1.79 -5.47 13.90
C ALA A 267 2.00 -6.59 14.92
N ARG A 268 3.26 -6.94 15.16
CA ARG A 268 3.63 -7.87 16.22
C ARG A 268 3.80 -7.13 17.55
N ILE A 269 2.96 -7.46 18.51
CA ILE A 269 2.90 -6.88 19.86
C ILE A 269 2.86 -8.04 20.85
N PRO A 270 4.02 -8.61 21.23
CA PRO A 270 4.07 -9.83 22.04
C PRO A 270 3.56 -9.64 23.47
N ALA A 271 3.58 -8.41 23.98
CA ALA A 271 3.06 -8.06 25.30
C ALA A 271 2.07 -6.90 25.19
N LEU A 272 0.79 -7.20 25.38
CA LEU A 272 -0.27 -6.19 25.46
C LEU A 272 -0.27 -5.52 26.84
N ILE A 273 -0.80 -4.30 26.92
CA ILE A 273 -0.91 -3.57 28.18
C ILE A 273 -2.12 -4.08 28.96
N GLY A 274 -1.88 -4.47 30.20
CA GLY A 274 -2.90 -4.93 31.13
C GLY A 274 -3.36 -6.38 30.90
N THR A 275 -4.10 -6.92 31.86
CA THR A 275 -4.63 -8.29 31.84
C THR A 275 -5.94 -8.43 31.05
N SER A 276 -6.58 -7.30 30.70
CA SER A 276 -7.88 -7.24 30.03
C SER A 276 -7.86 -6.39 28.75
N SER A 277 -6.78 -6.47 27.97
CA SER A 277 -6.64 -5.73 26.71
C SER A 277 -7.79 -6.05 25.74
N LYS A 278 -8.36 -4.99 25.16
CA LYS A 278 -9.37 -5.06 24.09
C LYS A 278 -8.74 -5.56 22.79
N THR A 279 -7.46 -5.29 22.59
CA THR A 279 -6.68 -5.80 21.47
C THR A 279 -6.39 -7.28 21.65
N LYS A 280 -6.41 -8.05 20.56
CA LYS A 280 -6.09 -9.48 20.57
C LYS A 280 -4.90 -9.75 19.66
N VAL A 281 -4.09 -10.74 20.04
CA VAL A 281 -2.94 -11.20 19.27
C VAL A 281 -2.99 -12.71 19.10
N ASN A 282 -2.41 -13.22 18.01
CA ASN A 282 -2.24 -14.66 17.81
C ASN A 282 -1.08 -15.21 18.68
N ALA A 283 -0.82 -16.52 18.59
CA ALA A 283 0.25 -17.17 19.35
C ALA A 283 1.66 -16.60 19.10
N SER A 284 1.89 -15.98 17.93
CA SER A 284 3.15 -15.32 17.59
C SER A 284 3.20 -13.84 17.98
N GLY A 285 2.13 -13.31 18.57
CA GLY A 285 2.01 -11.92 18.99
C GLY A 285 1.50 -10.96 17.91
N TYR A 286 1.06 -11.43 16.75
CA TYR A 286 0.49 -10.53 15.72
C TYR A 286 -0.93 -10.13 16.05
N VAL A 287 -1.25 -8.84 15.94
CA VAL A 287 -2.59 -8.30 16.18
C VAL A 287 -3.62 -8.96 15.26
N ILE A 288 -4.76 -9.34 15.83
CA ILE A 288 -5.92 -9.89 15.13
C ILE A 288 -7.02 -8.80 15.09
N PRO A 289 -7.10 -7.99 14.02
CA PRO A 289 -8.09 -6.91 13.90
C PRO A 289 -9.54 -7.40 13.74
N TYR A 290 -9.77 -8.65 13.31
CA TYR A 290 -11.11 -9.18 13.08
C TYR A 290 -11.60 -10.01 14.26
N ALA A 291 -12.92 -10.02 14.48
CA ALA A 291 -13.54 -10.91 15.45
C ALA A 291 -13.30 -12.39 15.09
N ALA A 292 -13.28 -13.26 16.10
CA ALA A 292 -13.12 -14.69 15.89
C ALA A 292 -14.18 -15.23 14.93
N GLY A 293 -13.75 -16.06 13.97
CA GLY A 293 -14.62 -16.65 12.94
C GLY A 293 -14.91 -15.75 11.73
N VAL A 294 -14.50 -14.48 11.74
CA VAL A 294 -14.60 -13.61 10.56
C VAL A 294 -13.49 -13.94 9.59
N SER A 295 -13.86 -14.38 8.39
CA SER A 295 -12.96 -14.60 7.26
C SER A 295 -13.43 -13.83 6.04
N ARG A 296 -12.51 -13.50 5.15
CA ARG A 296 -12.80 -12.96 3.82
C ARG A 296 -12.39 -14.01 2.81
N ALA A 297 -13.38 -14.62 2.17
CA ALA A 297 -13.14 -15.48 1.02
C ALA A 297 -13.15 -14.66 -0.27
N PHE A 298 -12.25 -14.97 -1.20
CA PHE A 298 -12.27 -14.39 -2.54
C PHE A 298 -12.77 -15.44 -3.55
N VAL A 299 -14.01 -15.30 -3.99
CA VAL A 299 -14.68 -16.23 -4.91
C VAL A 299 -14.43 -15.78 -6.35
N SER A 300 -13.67 -16.57 -7.10
CA SER A 300 -13.45 -16.38 -8.54
C SER A 300 -14.55 -17.08 -9.36
N PRO A 301 -15.10 -16.46 -10.43
CA PRO A 301 -14.78 -15.13 -10.95
C PRO A 301 -15.57 -13.98 -10.29
N LYS A 302 -16.55 -14.29 -9.43
CA LYS A 302 -17.52 -13.34 -8.85
C LYS A 302 -16.89 -12.04 -8.33
N ASN A 303 -15.89 -12.15 -7.45
CA ASN A 303 -15.32 -10.99 -6.75
C ASN A 303 -14.36 -10.14 -7.61
N TYR A 304 -14.12 -10.52 -8.87
CA TYR A 304 -13.40 -9.66 -9.83
C TYR A 304 -14.27 -8.54 -10.40
N LEU A 305 -15.59 -8.67 -10.35
CA LEU A 305 -16.54 -7.67 -10.83
C LEU A 305 -17.50 -7.26 -9.71
N THR A 306 -17.92 -6.00 -9.71
CA THR A 306 -18.98 -5.53 -8.81
C THR A 306 -20.34 -5.94 -9.34
N ALA A 307 -21.28 -6.30 -8.46
CA ALA A 307 -22.65 -6.58 -8.87
C ALA A 307 -23.27 -5.35 -9.55
N ILE A 308 -24.04 -5.57 -10.62
CA ILE A 308 -24.99 -4.57 -11.12
C ILE A 308 -26.12 -4.45 -10.09
N PRO A 309 -26.51 -3.24 -9.66
CA PRO A 309 -27.60 -3.07 -8.70
C PRO A 309 -28.91 -3.72 -9.20
N THR A 310 -29.56 -4.50 -8.33
CA THR A 310 -30.80 -5.23 -8.68
C THR A 310 -31.92 -4.29 -9.11
N ASN A 311 -31.94 -3.06 -8.58
CA ASN A 311 -32.89 -2.03 -8.98
C ASN A 311 -32.69 -1.61 -10.44
N ASP A 312 -31.44 -1.47 -10.90
CA ASP A 312 -31.16 -1.11 -12.29
C ASP A 312 -31.59 -2.24 -13.23
N ILE A 313 -31.33 -3.49 -12.87
CA ILE A 313 -31.81 -4.66 -13.64
C ILE A 313 -33.34 -4.65 -13.76
N SER A 314 -34.03 -4.37 -12.64
CA SER A 314 -35.49 -4.31 -12.60
C SER A 314 -36.05 -3.16 -13.44
N LEU A 315 -35.39 -2.00 -13.43
CA LEU A 315 -35.79 -0.84 -14.24
C LEU A 315 -35.68 -1.13 -15.75
N TYR A 316 -34.58 -1.73 -16.19
CA TYR A 316 -34.42 -2.11 -17.61
C TYR A 316 -35.46 -3.16 -18.02
N ALA A 317 -35.73 -4.14 -17.15
CA ALA A 317 -36.74 -5.16 -17.41
C ALA A 317 -38.16 -4.58 -17.55
N ALA A 318 -38.50 -3.53 -16.78
CA ALA A 318 -39.78 -2.83 -16.89
C ALA A 318 -39.96 -2.13 -18.26
N GLU A 319 -38.86 -1.69 -18.88
CA GLU A 319 -38.83 -1.11 -20.23
C GLU A 319 -38.68 -2.18 -21.34
N GLY A 320 -38.80 -3.47 -20.99
CA GLY A 320 -38.68 -4.58 -21.95
C GLY A 320 -37.24 -4.86 -22.43
N VAL A 321 -36.22 -4.36 -21.72
CA VAL A 321 -34.81 -4.55 -22.06
C VAL A 321 -34.14 -5.50 -21.06
N GLU A 322 -33.42 -6.50 -21.55
CA GLU A 322 -32.64 -7.39 -20.69
C GLU A 322 -31.29 -6.76 -20.30
N LEU A 323 -31.11 -6.49 -19.00
CA LEU A 323 -29.80 -6.15 -18.42
C LEU A 323 -29.24 -7.34 -17.64
N LYS A 324 -28.23 -8.01 -18.19
CA LYS A 324 -27.62 -9.22 -17.59
C LYS A 324 -26.67 -8.86 -16.46
N GLN A 325 -26.74 -9.64 -15.38
CA GLN A 325 -25.83 -9.55 -14.25
C GLN A 325 -24.39 -10.02 -14.62
N ASN A 326 -23.41 -9.50 -13.88
CA ASN A 326 -22.02 -9.96 -13.96
C ASN A 326 -21.87 -11.43 -13.51
N SER A 327 -20.92 -12.15 -14.09
CA SER A 327 -20.71 -13.57 -13.82
C SER A 327 -20.53 -13.88 -12.32
N GLY A 328 -21.33 -14.81 -11.80
CA GLY A 328 -21.27 -15.28 -10.41
C GLY A 328 -22.07 -14.47 -9.38
N TRP A 329 -22.75 -13.41 -9.82
CA TRP A 329 -23.66 -12.61 -8.99
C TRP A 329 -25.12 -13.00 -9.17
#